data_AF-A0A6A5T7V9-F1
#
_entry.id   AF-A0A6A5T7V9-F1
#
_cell.length_a   1.000
_cell.length_b   1.000
_cell.length_c   1.000
_cell.angle_alpha   90.00
_cell.angle_beta   90.00
_cell.angle_gamma   90.00
#
_symmetry.space_group_name_H-M   'P 1'
#
loop_
_entity.id
_entity.type
_entity.pdbx_description
1 polymer ?
#
loop_
_entity_poly.entity_id
_entity_poly.type
_entity_poly.pdbx_seq_one_letter_code
_entity_poly.pdbx_strand_id
1 'polypeptide(L)'
;MTEMIPATNDTRRFARDEVFSFSRTTTFESAVERVHQLCEHLSRSNTMAANAAVQNATQNVDDDVSTPNPEPTQEDAPEKLTVSCCKFCKRPSDCPSCHKPLVPEQQKSDGTVDIDAEIQDIHNQLGPLPATLPPKNPVFQDYMPPGPIKPAPYSVFLAGSIEMGRAVQWQRRLTSLLQHLPLAVYNPRRGHWNPNATPEAKNAEFRAQVTWELGALEEATVICFFFDHDTMSPVTMCELGLWVTSGKVVVCCDKKFWKSGNVHIVCEKFGVPLVESFDKLVELTTAMLREKGMRVGEDGGLLGDGVEGVEMEGWAADPDVLKKAILPIGGVKHEEVETGV
;
A
#
# COMPACT_ATOMS: atom_id res chain seq x y z
N MET A 1 -64.58 -31.18 -40.14
CA MET A 1 -65.05 -31.45 -38.77
C MET A 1 -63.84 -31.27 -37.88
N THR A 2 -63.41 -30.04 -37.56
CA THR A 2 -64.05 -28.95 -36.80
C THR A 2 -64.03 -29.24 -35.29
N GLU A 3 -63.15 -28.52 -34.58
CA GLU A 3 -63.29 -27.86 -33.26
C GLU A 3 -61.88 -27.35 -32.85
N MET A 4 -61.52 -26.06 -32.88
CA MET A 4 -61.88 -24.87 -32.06
C MET A 4 -61.48 -24.91 -30.56
N ILE A 5 -60.37 -24.22 -30.23
CA ILE A 5 -60.17 -23.11 -29.21
C ILE A 5 -60.39 -23.45 -27.70
N PRO A 6 -59.68 -22.84 -26.69
CA PRO A 6 -59.08 -21.49 -26.68
C PRO A 6 -57.67 -21.29 -26.10
N ALA A 7 -57.16 -20.09 -26.40
CA ALA A 7 -56.13 -19.37 -25.68
C ALA A 7 -56.59 -18.90 -24.28
N THR A 8 -55.69 -18.91 -23.30
CA THR A 8 -55.72 -17.96 -22.18
C THR A 8 -54.31 -17.44 -21.91
N ASN A 9 -54.21 -16.12 -21.82
CA ASN A 9 -53.09 -15.36 -21.28
C ASN A 9 -52.87 -15.77 -19.82
N ASP A 10 -51.62 -16.01 -19.40
CA ASP A 10 -51.19 -15.46 -18.12
C ASP A 10 -49.74 -14.97 -18.17
N THR A 11 -49.63 -13.68 -18.01
CA THR A 11 -48.42 -12.88 -17.84
C THR A 11 -47.85 -13.12 -16.46
N ARG A 12 -46.66 -13.73 -16.34
CA ARG A 12 -45.74 -13.44 -15.24
C ARG A 12 -44.29 -13.61 -15.69
N ARG A 13 -43.69 -12.46 -15.99
CA ARG A 13 -42.24 -12.22 -15.99
C ARG A 13 -41.67 -12.66 -14.64
N PHE A 14 -40.71 -13.56 -14.66
CA PHE A 14 -39.56 -13.50 -13.77
C PHE A 14 -38.32 -13.69 -14.63
N ALA A 15 -37.55 -12.61 -14.73
CA ALA A 15 -36.33 -12.53 -15.50
C ALA A 15 -35.30 -13.53 -14.94
N ARG A 16 -34.61 -14.22 -15.85
CA ARG A 16 -33.38 -14.93 -15.58
C ARG A 16 -32.33 -13.90 -15.17
N ASP A 17 -31.74 -14.06 -13.99
CA ASP A 17 -30.52 -13.36 -13.64
C ASP A 17 -29.39 -13.88 -14.53
N GLU A 18 -28.89 -12.98 -15.38
CA GLU A 18 -27.73 -13.21 -16.22
C GLU A 18 -26.47 -13.34 -15.37
N VAL A 19 -25.84 -14.50 -15.49
CA VAL A 19 -24.49 -14.79 -15.03
C VAL A 19 -23.53 -13.85 -15.79
N PHE A 20 -23.00 -12.85 -15.09
CA PHE A 20 -21.93 -12.00 -15.62
C PHE A 20 -20.64 -12.82 -15.77
N SER A 21 -20.39 -13.28 -16.98
CA SER A 21 -19.10 -13.80 -17.43
C SER A 21 -18.08 -12.65 -17.47
N PHE A 22 -17.16 -12.59 -16.51
CA PHE A 22 -16.09 -11.60 -16.54
C PHE A 22 -14.98 -12.02 -17.52
N SER A 23 -14.84 -11.25 -18.61
CA SER A 23 -13.77 -11.41 -19.59
C SER A 23 -12.43 -10.97 -19.00
N ARG A 24 -11.36 -11.74 -19.25
CA ARG A 24 -10.02 -11.65 -18.63
C ARG A 24 -9.12 -10.49 -19.11
N THR A 25 -9.66 -9.40 -19.65
CA THR A 25 -8.85 -8.34 -20.28
C THR A 25 -9.38 -6.94 -20.00
N THR A 26 -9.23 -6.40 -18.79
CA THR A 26 -9.52 -4.97 -18.50
C THR A 26 -8.85 -4.38 -17.23
N THR A 27 -7.74 -4.93 -16.73
CA THR A 27 -7.09 -4.36 -15.52
C THR A 27 -6.14 -3.21 -15.82
N PHE A 28 -5.35 -3.29 -16.90
CA PHE A 28 -4.29 -2.29 -17.18
C PHE A 28 -4.81 -0.99 -17.81
N GLU A 29 -5.74 -1.10 -18.77
CA GLU A 29 -6.27 0.05 -19.53
C GLU A 29 -7.04 1.02 -18.61
N SER A 30 -7.74 0.48 -17.60
CA SER A 30 -8.48 1.30 -16.64
C SER A 30 -7.59 1.98 -15.59
N ALA A 31 -6.37 1.49 -15.35
CA ALA A 31 -5.42 2.12 -14.43
C ALA A 31 -4.77 3.38 -15.04
N VAL A 32 -4.41 3.32 -16.33
CA VAL A 32 -3.86 4.46 -17.09
C VAL A 32 -4.87 5.61 -17.17
N GLU A 33 -6.12 5.29 -17.46
CA GLU A 33 -7.20 6.29 -17.57
C GLU A 33 -7.51 6.97 -16.22
N ARG A 34 -7.39 6.23 -15.11
CA ARG A 34 -7.58 6.78 -13.76
C ARG A 34 -6.40 7.62 -13.26
N VAL A 35 -5.16 7.28 -13.62
CA VAL A 35 -3.98 8.13 -13.35
C VAL A 35 -4.10 9.45 -14.12
N HIS A 36 -4.59 9.40 -15.37
CA HIS A 36 -4.83 10.62 -16.16
C HIS A 36 -5.89 11.53 -15.51
N GLN A 37 -7.00 10.96 -15.03
CA GLN A 37 -8.05 11.73 -14.32
C GLN A 37 -7.55 12.35 -13.00
N LEU A 38 -6.69 11.65 -12.25
CA LEU A 38 -6.05 12.19 -11.04
C LEU A 38 -5.09 13.36 -11.35
N CYS A 39 -4.31 13.26 -12.44
CA CYS A 39 -3.43 14.33 -12.89
C CYS A 39 -4.20 15.58 -13.34
N GLU A 40 -5.36 15.42 -13.99
CA GLU A 40 -6.23 16.55 -14.35
C GLU A 40 -6.86 17.21 -13.12
N HIS A 41 -7.27 16.44 -12.11
CA HIS A 41 -7.81 16.99 -10.87
C HIS A 41 -6.75 17.74 -10.05
N LEU A 42 -5.52 17.23 -9.96
CA LEU A 42 -4.41 17.91 -9.29
C LEU A 42 -4.03 19.23 -9.98
N SER A 43 -4.12 19.27 -11.31
CA SER A 43 -3.92 20.49 -12.09
C SER A 43 -4.98 21.55 -11.78
N ARG A 44 -6.22 21.15 -11.49
CA ARG A 44 -7.32 22.08 -11.09
C ARG A 44 -7.20 22.55 -9.64
N SER A 45 -6.72 21.70 -8.73
CA SER A 45 -6.52 22.06 -7.32
C SER A 45 -5.37 23.05 -7.11
N ASN A 46 -4.30 22.96 -7.89
CA ASN A 46 -3.20 23.95 -7.85
C ASN A 46 -3.64 25.34 -8.33
N THR A 47 -4.57 25.42 -9.28
CA THR A 47 -5.13 26.70 -9.75
C THR A 47 -6.01 27.38 -8.69
N MET A 48 -6.75 26.60 -7.88
CA MET A 48 -7.57 27.16 -6.79
C MET A 48 -6.74 27.62 -5.59
N ALA A 49 -5.66 26.91 -5.25
CA ALA A 49 -4.73 27.33 -4.20
C ALA A 49 -3.93 28.60 -4.59
N ALA A 50 -3.57 28.75 -5.87
CA ALA A 50 -2.93 29.94 -6.39
C ALA A 50 -3.87 31.16 -6.40
N ASN A 51 -5.14 30.99 -6.77
CA ASN A 51 -6.12 32.09 -6.80
C ASN A 51 -6.48 32.61 -5.40
N ALA A 52 -6.52 31.74 -4.38
CA ALA A 52 -6.72 32.16 -2.99
C ALA A 52 -5.52 32.94 -2.42
N ALA A 53 -4.29 32.62 -2.85
CA ALA A 53 -3.09 33.35 -2.48
C ALA A 53 -3.02 34.75 -3.14
N VAL A 54 -3.55 34.89 -4.36
CA VAL A 54 -3.59 36.17 -5.09
C VAL A 54 -4.67 37.11 -4.54
N GLN A 55 -5.81 36.60 -4.09
CA GLN A 55 -6.89 37.44 -3.52
C GLN A 55 -6.56 38.03 -2.14
N ASN A 56 -5.68 37.38 -1.36
CA ASN A 56 -5.19 37.93 -0.09
C ASN A 56 -4.10 39.01 -0.26
N ALA A 57 -3.50 39.15 -1.44
CA ALA A 57 -2.44 40.13 -1.70
C ALA A 57 -2.99 41.50 -2.16
N THR A 58 -4.26 41.61 -2.53
CA THR A 58 -4.87 42.83 -3.11
C THR A 58 -5.73 43.64 -2.14
N GLN A 59 -5.73 43.34 -0.84
CA GLN A 59 -6.54 44.07 0.16
C GLN A 59 -5.76 45.02 1.10
N ASN A 60 -4.47 45.29 0.86
CA ASN A 60 -3.74 46.28 1.67
C ASN A 60 -2.91 47.22 0.80
N VAL A 61 -3.55 48.23 0.21
CA VAL A 61 -2.90 49.44 -0.31
C VAL A 61 -3.82 50.64 0.02
N ASP A 62 -3.20 51.78 0.36
CA ASP A 62 -3.73 53.11 0.78
C ASP A 62 -3.82 53.27 2.33
N ASP A 63 -3.22 54.26 3.02
CA ASP A 63 -2.82 55.64 2.69
C ASP A 63 -1.72 56.22 3.63
N ASP A 64 -1.05 57.28 3.13
CA ASP A 64 -0.57 58.52 3.80
C ASP A 64 0.91 58.75 4.21
N VAL A 65 1.28 60.05 4.22
CA VAL A 65 2.51 60.70 3.73
C VAL A 65 3.30 61.52 4.80
N SER A 66 4.62 61.71 4.56
CA SER A 66 5.55 62.83 4.97
C SER A 66 6.55 62.74 6.17
N THR A 67 7.86 62.53 5.81
CA THR A 67 9.15 63.24 6.15
C THR A 67 9.63 63.54 7.61
N PRO A 68 10.94 63.83 7.87
CA PRO A 68 12.22 63.27 7.37
C PRO A 68 13.24 62.88 8.49
N ASN A 69 14.35 62.22 8.10
CA ASN A 69 15.46 61.61 8.89
C ASN A 69 16.27 62.54 9.85
N PRO A 70 17.00 61.97 10.85
CA PRO A 70 18.44 61.71 10.68
C PRO A 70 18.98 60.36 11.23
N GLU A 71 20.09 59.89 10.63
CA GLU A 71 20.92 58.70 10.90
C GLU A 71 21.67 58.71 12.28
N PRO A 72 22.55 57.73 12.59
CA PRO A 72 22.38 56.27 12.64
C PRO A 72 22.82 55.71 14.01
N THR A 73 22.18 54.65 14.50
CA THR A 73 22.76 53.84 15.59
C THR A 73 22.74 52.37 15.21
N GLN A 74 23.94 51.80 15.26
CA GLN A 74 24.28 50.40 15.10
C GLN A 74 23.41 49.53 16.01
N GLU A 75 22.60 48.65 15.42
CA GLU A 75 22.27 47.37 16.03
C GLU A 75 22.32 46.29 14.95
N ASP A 76 23.28 45.39 15.14
CA ASP A 76 23.51 44.21 14.33
C ASP A 76 22.36 43.19 14.48
N ALA A 77 21.82 42.78 13.32
CA ALA A 77 21.31 41.43 12.98
C ALA A 77 19.95 40.94 13.57
N PRO A 78 19.23 39.98 12.92
CA PRO A 78 19.75 39.04 11.92
C PRO A 78 18.96 38.86 10.61
N GLU A 79 19.75 38.65 9.56
CA GLU A 79 19.43 37.98 8.31
C GLU A 79 18.72 36.63 8.59
N LYS A 80 17.47 36.48 8.14
CA LYS A 80 16.60 35.37 8.55
C LYS A 80 16.91 34.11 7.74
N LEU A 81 17.82 33.30 8.25
CA LEU A 81 18.27 32.06 7.64
C LEU A 81 17.75 30.86 8.48
N THR A 82 16.68 30.17 8.02
CA THR A 82 16.16 28.91 8.64
C THR A 82 15.84 27.81 7.61
N VAL A 83 16.69 26.79 7.49
CA VAL A 83 16.66 25.66 6.54
C VAL A 83 17.67 24.68 7.16
N SER A 84 17.34 23.52 7.68
CA SER A 84 16.96 22.30 7.01
C SER A 84 16.39 21.41 8.08
N CYS A 85 15.36 20.74 7.67
CA CYS A 85 14.58 19.92 8.47
C CYS A 85 14.31 18.65 7.55
N CYS A 86 14.32 17.41 8.04
CA CYS A 86 13.53 16.27 7.50
C CYS A 86 13.02 15.48 8.73
N LYS A 87 12.05 14.60 8.55
CA LYS A 87 11.77 13.38 9.33
C LYS A 87 10.30 13.05 9.12
N PHE A 88 9.97 12.68 7.88
CA PHE A 88 8.60 12.48 7.37
C PHE A 88 7.85 13.75 6.95
N CYS A 89 8.59 14.86 6.75
CA CYS A 89 8.44 15.87 5.67
C CYS A 89 8.31 17.34 6.09
N LYS A 90 8.17 17.70 7.37
CA LYS A 90 7.83 19.10 7.71
C LYS A 90 9.00 20.01 7.98
N ARG A 91 9.95 19.95 7.06
CA ARG A 91 11.32 20.17 7.43
C ARG A 91 12.08 20.35 6.03
N PRO A 92 12.87 21.43 5.74
CA PRO A 92 13.73 21.61 4.51
C PRO A 92 15.10 20.88 4.32
N SER A 93 15.72 20.88 3.15
CA SER A 93 16.88 19.99 2.87
C SER A 93 18.29 20.55 3.13
N ASP A 94 18.46 21.86 3.27
CA ASP A 94 19.78 22.53 3.15
C ASP A 94 20.07 23.55 4.28
N CYS A 95 21.32 23.89 4.62
CA CYS A 95 21.62 24.87 5.66
C CYS A 95 21.20 26.26 5.16
N PRO A 96 20.51 27.09 5.95
CA PRO A 96 19.90 28.29 5.39
C PRO A 96 20.91 29.38 5.16
N SER A 97 21.92 29.46 6.04
CA SER A 97 22.93 30.50 6.15
C SER A 97 24.11 30.30 5.21
N CYS A 98 24.43 29.05 4.87
CA CYS A 98 25.56 28.73 4.00
C CYS A 98 25.20 27.82 2.81
N HIS A 99 23.92 27.47 2.64
CA HIS A 99 23.36 26.74 1.49
C HIS A 99 23.93 25.35 1.17
N LYS A 100 24.54 24.64 2.15
CA LYS A 100 25.01 23.25 1.97
C LYS A 100 23.91 22.20 2.24
N PRO A 101 23.90 21.03 1.56
CA PRO A 101 22.92 19.96 1.78
C PRO A 101 22.97 19.34 3.18
N LEU A 102 21.82 18.93 3.74
CA LEU A 102 21.74 18.09 4.96
C LEU A 102 21.44 16.62 4.68
N VAL A 103 21.13 16.23 3.44
CA VAL A 103 21.17 14.81 3.07
C VAL A 103 22.63 14.47 2.76
N PRO A 104 23.22 13.44 3.41
CA PRO A 104 24.62 13.11 3.18
C PRO A 104 24.85 12.67 1.73
N GLU A 105 26.03 12.99 1.18
CA GLU A 105 26.54 12.28 0.01
C GLU A 105 26.46 10.77 0.28
N GLN A 106 25.82 10.03 -0.62
CA GLN A 106 25.84 8.57 -0.58
C GLN A 106 27.29 8.13 -0.63
N GLN A 107 27.84 7.76 0.54
CA GLN A 107 29.14 7.13 0.59
C GLN A 107 29.03 5.84 -0.24
N LYS A 108 29.77 5.81 -1.34
CA LYS A 108 30.06 4.56 -2.04
C LYS A 108 30.77 3.67 -1.03
N SER A 109 30.03 2.77 -0.40
CA SER A 109 30.65 1.66 0.32
C SER A 109 31.23 0.73 -0.74
N ASP A 110 32.48 0.34 -0.58
CA ASP A 110 33.20 -0.61 -1.43
C ASP A 110 32.70 -2.06 -1.19
N GLY A 111 31.44 -2.22 -0.80
CA GLY A 111 30.86 -3.49 -0.35
C GLY A 111 29.33 -3.49 -0.40
N THR A 112 28.78 -4.65 -0.72
CA THR A 112 27.33 -4.95 -0.76
C THR A 112 26.65 -4.55 0.55
N VAL A 113 25.52 -3.85 0.47
CA VAL A 113 24.69 -3.53 1.64
C VAL A 113 23.87 -4.76 2.00
N ASP A 114 23.98 -5.20 3.25
CA ASP A 114 23.15 -6.27 3.80
C ASP A 114 21.78 -5.72 4.22
N ILE A 115 20.77 -5.94 3.39
CA ILE A 115 19.38 -5.54 3.64
C ILE A 115 18.69 -6.54 4.60
N ASP A 116 19.27 -7.72 4.81
CA ASP A 116 18.76 -8.77 5.69
C ASP A 116 19.30 -8.67 7.13
N ALA A 117 20.11 -7.65 7.43
CA ALA A 117 20.54 -7.37 8.79
C ALA A 117 19.35 -7.29 9.77
N GLU A 118 19.54 -7.83 10.98
CA GLU A 118 18.51 -7.78 12.02
C GLU A 118 18.23 -6.32 12.42
N ILE A 119 16.99 -5.90 12.26
CA ILE A 119 16.51 -4.57 12.65
C ILE A 119 15.68 -4.72 13.91
N GLN A 120 16.09 -4.00 14.96
CA GLN A 120 15.36 -4.00 16.21
C GLN A 120 13.95 -3.42 16.02
N ASP A 121 12.92 -4.19 16.38
CA ASP A 121 11.55 -3.74 16.38
C ASP A 121 11.24 -2.86 17.60
N ILE A 122 11.76 -1.63 17.58
CA ILE A 122 11.64 -0.66 18.69
C ILE A 122 10.19 -0.29 19.02
N HIS A 123 9.28 -0.48 18.07
CA HIS A 123 7.85 -0.18 18.20
C HIS A 123 7.01 -1.40 18.55
N ASN A 124 7.62 -2.59 18.63
CA ASN A 124 6.94 -3.88 18.84
C ASN A 124 5.80 -4.10 17.83
N GLN A 125 6.05 -3.76 16.56
CA GLN A 125 5.10 -3.89 15.46
C GLN A 125 4.78 -5.35 15.11
N LEU A 126 5.74 -6.27 15.28
CA LEU A 126 5.62 -7.67 14.88
C LEU A 126 5.09 -8.59 15.98
N GLY A 127 4.99 -8.08 17.21
CA GLY A 127 4.62 -8.88 18.37
C GLY A 127 5.61 -10.01 18.73
N PRO A 128 5.36 -10.74 19.82
CA PRO A 128 6.23 -11.83 20.26
C PRO A 128 6.21 -12.97 19.24
N LEU A 129 7.38 -13.54 18.93
CA LEU A 129 7.45 -14.75 18.09
C LEU A 129 6.74 -15.90 18.82
N PRO A 130 5.90 -16.70 18.14
CA PRO A 130 5.39 -17.93 18.73
C PRO A 130 6.54 -18.80 19.24
N ALA A 131 6.33 -19.48 20.37
CA ALA A 131 7.36 -20.30 21.01
C ALA A 131 7.92 -21.39 20.08
N THR A 132 7.08 -21.88 19.17
CA THR A 132 7.42 -22.84 18.12
C THR A 132 6.85 -22.38 16.80
N LEU A 133 7.69 -22.30 15.78
CA LEU A 133 7.24 -22.07 14.40
C LEU A 133 6.56 -23.32 13.85
N PRO A 134 5.54 -23.17 12.98
CA PRO A 134 4.88 -24.31 12.39
C PRO A 134 5.84 -25.02 11.41
N PRO A 135 5.72 -26.35 11.23
CA PRO A 135 6.63 -27.11 10.37
C PRO A 135 6.51 -26.63 8.92
N LYS A 136 7.65 -26.58 8.21
CA LYS A 136 7.67 -26.16 6.81
C LYS A 136 7.02 -27.22 5.92
N ASN A 137 6.07 -26.78 5.10
CA ASN A 137 5.42 -27.61 4.10
C ASN A 137 6.41 -27.97 2.97
N PRO A 138 6.45 -29.22 2.50
CA PRO A 138 7.40 -29.65 1.46
C PRO A 138 7.30 -28.87 0.14
N VAL A 139 6.12 -28.36 -0.20
CA VAL A 139 5.91 -27.59 -1.44
C VAL A 139 6.01 -26.08 -1.23
N PHE A 140 6.20 -25.60 0.00
CA PHE A 140 6.37 -24.18 0.27
C PHE A 140 7.65 -23.65 -0.37
N GLN A 141 7.52 -22.54 -1.09
CA GLN A 141 8.65 -21.88 -1.75
C GLN A 141 8.69 -20.40 -1.36
N ASP A 142 9.91 -19.88 -1.19
CA ASP A 142 10.17 -18.46 -0.96
C ASP A 142 11.07 -17.96 -2.09
N TYR A 143 10.51 -17.16 -2.99
CA TYR A 143 11.21 -16.62 -4.15
C TYR A 143 11.59 -15.16 -3.89
N MET A 144 12.85 -14.84 -4.16
CA MET A 144 13.43 -13.51 -4.03
C MET A 144 14.09 -13.07 -5.35
N PRO A 145 14.15 -11.76 -5.65
CA PRO A 145 14.89 -11.25 -6.79
C PRO A 145 16.40 -11.44 -6.61
N PRO A 146 17.18 -11.63 -7.69
CA PRO A 146 16.76 -11.72 -9.10
C PRO A 146 16.37 -13.15 -9.53
N GLY A 147 16.03 -14.04 -8.59
CA GLY A 147 15.61 -15.41 -8.87
C GLY A 147 14.30 -15.49 -9.68
N PRO A 148 13.95 -16.68 -10.20
CA PRO A 148 12.75 -16.84 -11.03
C PRO A 148 11.48 -16.66 -10.19
N ILE A 149 10.46 -16.06 -10.80
CA ILE A 149 9.08 -16.16 -10.34
C ILE A 149 8.52 -17.45 -10.95
N LYS A 150 8.17 -18.43 -10.12
CA LYS A 150 7.53 -19.65 -10.58
C LYS A 150 6.05 -19.63 -10.18
N PRO A 151 5.12 -19.73 -11.13
CA PRO A 151 3.70 -19.78 -10.82
C PRO A 151 3.39 -20.92 -9.84
N ALA A 152 2.50 -20.64 -8.89
CA ALA A 152 1.96 -21.60 -7.94
C ALA A 152 0.44 -21.44 -7.89
N PRO A 153 -0.32 -22.49 -7.52
CA PRO A 153 -1.78 -22.39 -7.40
C PRO A 153 -2.23 -21.28 -6.45
N TYR A 154 -1.49 -21.11 -5.35
CA TYR A 154 -1.66 -20.03 -4.40
C TYR A 154 -0.32 -19.38 -4.11
N SER A 155 -0.32 -18.04 -4.08
CA SER A 155 0.87 -17.26 -3.78
C SER A 155 0.55 -15.97 -3.02
N VAL A 156 1.53 -15.51 -2.24
CA VAL A 156 1.46 -14.26 -1.48
C VAL A 156 2.66 -13.38 -1.85
N PHE A 157 2.39 -12.15 -2.30
CA PHE A 157 3.41 -11.12 -2.47
C PHE A 157 3.51 -10.24 -1.24
N LEU A 158 4.75 -9.99 -0.79
CA LEU A 158 5.05 -9.22 0.43
C LEU A 158 5.38 -7.75 0.08
N ALA A 159 4.36 -6.99 -0.35
CA ALA A 159 4.49 -5.56 -0.61
C ALA A 159 4.64 -4.79 0.69
N GLY A 160 5.49 -3.77 0.73
CA GLY A 160 5.63 -3.00 1.95
C GLY A 160 7.00 -2.41 2.19
N SER A 161 7.16 -1.93 3.41
CA SER A 161 8.36 -1.30 3.89
C SER A 161 9.57 -2.23 3.81
N ILE A 162 10.59 -1.82 3.04
CA ILE A 162 11.95 -2.37 3.06
C ILE A 162 12.93 -1.23 3.36
N GLU A 163 12.82 -0.15 2.59
CA GLU A 163 13.58 1.10 2.73
C GLU A 163 15.09 0.87 2.95
N MET A 164 15.70 0.12 2.02
CA MET A 164 17.12 -0.24 2.05
C MET A 164 17.56 -0.88 3.38
N GLY A 165 16.70 -1.72 3.96
CA GLY A 165 16.97 -2.43 5.21
C GLY A 165 16.60 -1.66 6.47
N ARG A 166 15.93 -0.50 6.39
CA ARG A 166 15.47 0.24 7.58
C ARG A 166 14.22 -0.33 8.24
N ALA A 167 13.37 -1.01 7.47
CA ALA A 167 12.15 -1.60 8.01
C ALA A 167 12.45 -2.84 8.86
N VAL A 168 11.64 -3.08 9.88
CA VAL A 168 11.68 -4.32 10.67
C VAL A 168 11.54 -5.54 9.75
N GLN A 169 12.08 -6.69 10.16
CA GLN A 169 12.13 -7.93 9.35
C GLN A 169 10.77 -8.64 9.23
N TRP A 170 9.73 -7.90 8.85
CA TRP A 170 8.35 -8.36 8.77
C TRP A 170 8.15 -9.38 7.64
N GLN A 171 8.89 -9.29 6.53
CA GLN A 171 8.82 -10.26 5.43
C GLN A 171 9.23 -11.65 5.92
N ARG A 172 10.42 -11.75 6.54
CA ARG A 172 10.91 -12.99 7.13
C ARG A 172 9.95 -13.55 8.17
N ARG A 173 9.37 -12.67 8.99
CA ARG A 173 8.38 -13.04 9.99
C ARG A 173 7.11 -13.63 9.36
N LEU A 174 6.53 -12.97 8.36
CA LEU A 174 5.31 -13.44 7.71
C LEU A 174 5.57 -14.73 6.93
N THR A 175 6.68 -14.83 6.19
CA THR A 175 7.15 -16.05 5.52
C THR A 175 7.23 -17.23 6.49
N SER A 176 7.83 -17.02 7.67
CA SER A 176 7.96 -18.07 8.69
C SER A 176 6.61 -18.50 9.28
N LEU A 177 5.66 -17.59 9.41
CA LEU A 177 4.32 -17.90 9.90
C LEU A 177 3.47 -18.61 8.84
N LEU A 178 3.73 -18.38 7.55
CA LEU A 178 3.01 -19.01 6.43
C LEU A 178 3.67 -20.30 5.92
N GLN A 179 4.87 -20.66 6.40
CA GLN A 179 5.67 -21.77 5.83
C GLN A 179 5.01 -23.15 5.87
N HIS A 180 3.99 -23.31 6.70
CA HIS A 180 3.24 -24.55 6.88
C HIS A 180 2.16 -24.77 5.81
N LEU A 181 1.88 -23.76 5.00
CA LEU A 181 0.90 -23.80 3.92
C LEU A 181 1.56 -24.21 2.59
N PRO A 182 0.83 -24.94 1.72
CA PRO A 182 1.32 -25.32 0.39
C PRO A 182 1.23 -24.17 -0.62
N LEU A 183 2.01 -23.10 -0.41
CA LEU A 183 1.98 -21.88 -1.24
C LEU A 183 3.37 -21.38 -1.62
N ALA A 184 3.42 -20.47 -2.60
CA ALA A 184 4.62 -19.69 -2.91
C ALA A 184 4.57 -18.29 -2.28
N VAL A 185 5.65 -17.87 -1.64
CA VAL A 185 5.87 -16.49 -1.22
C VAL A 185 6.76 -15.81 -2.25
N TYR A 186 6.36 -14.60 -2.65
CA TYR A 186 7.18 -13.70 -3.44
C TYR A 186 7.65 -12.57 -2.53
N ASN A 187 8.91 -12.65 -2.11
CA ASN A 187 9.52 -11.74 -1.17
C ASN A 187 10.46 -10.75 -1.90
N PRO A 188 10.09 -9.47 -2.02
CA PRO A 188 10.92 -8.49 -2.72
C PRO A 188 12.18 -8.09 -1.94
N ARG A 189 12.24 -8.37 -0.63
CA ARG A 189 13.42 -8.12 0.21
C ARG A 189 14.48 -9.17 -0.08
N ARG A 190 15.60 -8.75 -0.68
CA ARG A 190 16.78 -9.59 -0.93
C ARG A 190 17.96 -9.12 -0.09
N GLY A 191 18.73 -10.06 0.45
CA GLY A 191 19.79 -9.75 1.42
C GLY A 191 20.95 -8.91 0.91
N HIS A 192 21.33 -9.00 -0.36
CA HIS A 192 22.46 -8.23 -0.88
C HIS A 192 22.02 -7.22 -1.95
N TRP A 193 22.31 -5.94 -1.70
CA TRP A 193 22.13 -4.86 -2.67
C TRP A 193 23.47 -4.24 -3.05
N ASN A 194 23.68 -4.04 -4.34
CA ASN A 194 24.86 -3.33 -4.83
C ASN A 194 24.72 -1.84 -4.50
N PRO A 195 25.59 -1.26 -3.65
CA PRO A 195 25.51 0.16 -3.29
C PRO A 195 25.73 1.10 -4.48
N ASN A 196 26.33 0.61 -5.58
CA ASN A 196 26.52 1.37 -6.80
C ASN A 196 25.31 1.31 -7.74
N ALA A 197 24.30 0.49 -7.43
CA ALA A 197 23.07 0.48 -8.19
C ALA A 197 22.32 1.80 -7.95
N THR A 198 22.07 2.50 -9.04
CA THR A 198 21.43 3.81 -9.03
C THR A 198 19.93 3.67 -9.29
N PRO A 199 19.07 4.54 -8.76
CA PRO A 199 17.62 4.49 -8.93
C PRO A 199 17.17 4.99 -10.32
N GLU A 200 17.98 4.78 -11.38
CA GLU A 200 17.60 5.13 -12.75
C GLU A 200 17.17 3.89 -13.53
N ALA A 201 16.12 4.02 -14.34
CA ALA A 201 15.55 2.92 -15.13
C ALA A 201 16.54 2.24 -16.10
N LYS A 202 17.65 2.91 -16.45
CA LYS A 202 18.73 2.37 -17.30
C LYS A 202 19.72 1.48 -16.53
N ASN A 203 19.75 1.56 -15.20
CA ASN A 203 20.58 0.71 -14.37
C ASN A 203 20.01 -0.72 -14.41
N ALA A 204 20.80 -1.69 -14.86
CA ALA A 204 20.32 -3.05 -15.09
C ALA A 204 19.85 -3.75 -13.81
N GLU A 205 20.53 -3.52 -12.69
CA GLU A 205 20.18 -4.15 -11.41
C GLU A 205 18.92 -3.56 -10.81
N PHE A 206 18.80 -2.23 -10.84
CA PHE A 206 17.58 -1.54 -10.43
C PHE A 206 16.39 -1.93 -11.30
N ARG A 207 16.57 -1.96 -12.63
CA ARG A 207 15.54 -2.41 -13.56
C ARG A 207 15.13 -3.86 -13.29
N ALA A 208 16.08 -4.75 -13.04
CA ALA A 208 15.79 -6.15 -12.74
C ALA A 208 14.97 -6.30 -11.46
N GLN A 209 15.30 -5.55 -10.40
CA GLN A 209 14.53 -5.52 -9.16
C GLN A 209 13.08 -5.07 -9.42
N VAL A 210 12.90 -3.89 -10.01
CA VAL A 210 11.57 -3.30 -10.25
C VAL A 210 10.74 -4.18 -11.21
N THR A 211 11.36 -4.73 -12.25
CA THR A 211 10.65 -5.61 -13.20
C THR A 211 10.23 -6.92 -12.53
N TRP A 212 11.06 -7.46 -11.64
CA TRP A 212 10.71 -8.63 -10.85
C TRP A 212 9.54 -8.35 -9.90
N GLU A 213 9.58 -7.21 -9.18
CA GLU A 213 8.52 -6.80 -8.26
C GLU A 213 7.17 -6.65 -8.99
N LEU A 214 7.16 -5.99 -10.15
CA LEU A 214 5.96 -5.84 -10.98
C LEU A 214 5.43 -7.18 -11.46
N GLY A 215 6.28 -8.07 -11.98
CA GLY A 215 5.85 -9.40 -12.41
C GLY A 215 5.33 -10.24 -11.24
N ALA A 216 5.94 -10.15 -10.07
CA ALA A 216 5.52 -10.91 -8.90
C ALA A 216 4.20 -10.40 -8.31
N LEU A 217 3.96 -9.08 -8.36
CA LEU A 217 2.66 -8.48 -8.03
C LEU A 217 1.54 -8.96 -8.98
N GLU A 218 1.84 -9.09 -10.27
CA GLU A 218 0.88 -9.60 -11.27
C GLU A 218 0.49 -11.06 -11.00
N GLU A 219 1.49 -11.90 -10.75
CA GLU A 219 1.34 -13.34 -10.50
C GLU A 219 0.67 -13.67 -9.16
N ALA A 220 0.80 -12.79 -8.15
CA ALA A 220 0.34 -13.06 -6.80
C ALA A 220 -1.17 -13.37 -6.72
N THR A 221 -1.54 -14.35 -5.88
CA THR A 221 -2.95 -14.60 -5.53
C THR A 221 -3.44 -13.59 -4.49
N VAL A 222 -2.59 -13.28 -3.50
CA VAL A 222 -2.81 -12.28 -2.45
C VAL A 222 -1.62 -11.34 -2.38
N ILE A 223 -1.89 -10.05 -2.17
CA ILE A 223 -0.85 -9.02 -2.00
C ILE A 223 -1.01 -8.44 -0.59
N CYS A 224 -0.03 -8.69 0.27
CA CYS A 224 0.01 -8.14 1.62
C CYS A 224 0.80 -6.83 1.58
N PHE A 225 0.20 -5.75 2.09
CA PHE A 225 0.89 -4.48 2.30
C PHE A 225 1.18 -4.28 3.79
N PHE A 226 2.44 -4.08 4.15
CA PHE A 226 2.83 -3.68 5.51
C PHE A 226 3.54 -2.34 5.50
N PHE A 227 3.05 -1.41 6.34
CA PHE A 227 3.62 -0.07 6.51
C PHE A 227 4.29 0.06 7.89
N ASP A 228 5.63 0.08 7.90
CA ASP A 228 6.45 0.29 9.09
C ASP A 228 6.40 1.76 9.54
N HIS A 229 6.26 1.99 10.85
CA HIS A 229 6.18 3.31 11.47
C HIS A 229 7.33 4.26 11.08
N ASP A 230 8.55 3.74 10.94
CA ASP A 230 9.77 4.52 10.72
C ASP A 230 10.18 4.60 9.25
N THR A 231 9.23 4.35 8.35
CA THR A 231 9.45 4.36 6.90
C THR A 231 8.60 5.37 6.16
N MET A 232 9.06 5.77 4.97
CA MET A 232 8.34 6.66 4.06
C MET A 232 7.42 5.86 3.13
N SER A 233 7.91 4.70 2.68
CA SER A 233 7.20 3.74 1.80
C SER A 233 6.52 4.35 0.55
N PRO A 234 7.18 5.25 -0.22
CA PRO A 234 6.53 5.93 -1.36
C PRO A 234 6.20 4.96 -2.51
N VAL A 235 7.08 4.00 -2.81
CA VAL A 235 6.84 2.98 -3.85
C VAL A 235 5.69 2.07 -3.41
N THR A 236 5.68 1.62 -2.16
CA THR A 236 4.58 0.84 -1.57
C THR A 236 3.23 1.56 -1.68
N MET A 237 3.17 2.87 -1.42
CA MET A 237 1.93 3.63 -1.59
C MET A 237 1.48 3.70 -3.07
N CYS A 238 2.43 3.76 -4.01
CA CYS A 238 2.15 3.71 -5.44
C CYS A 238 1.60 2.33 -5.86
N GLU A 239 2.24 1.26 -5.40
CA GLU A 239 1.80 -0.12 -5.62
C GLU A 239 0.42 -0.38 -5.03
N LEU A 240 0.14 0.12 -3.82
CA LEU A 240 -1.18 0.02 -3.21
C LEU A 240 -2.22 0.65 -4.14
N GLY A 241 -1.97 1.86 -4.65
CA GLY A 241 -2.86 2.52 -5.60
C GLY A 241 -3.05 1.74 -6.91
N LEU A 242 -2.00 1.10 -7.42
CA LEU A 242 -2.04 0.28 -8.63
C LEU A 242 -2.94 -0.97 -8.45
N TRP A 243 -2.89 -1.60 -7.28
CA TRP A 243 -3.54 -2.88 -7.02
C TRP A 243 -4.83 -2.79 -6.20
N VAL A 244 -5.24 -1.60 -5.75
CA VAL A 244 -6.36 -1.38 -4.82
C VAL A 244 -7.67 -2.02 -5.28
N THR A 245 -7.96 -2.03 -6.59
CA THR A 245 -9.20 -2.60 -7.18
C THR A 245 -9.05 -4.05 -7.64
N SER A 246 -7.92 -4.71 -7.39
CA SER A 246 -7.68 -6.09 -7.86
C SER A 246 -8.46 -7.15 -7.07
N GLY A 247 -8.96 -6.79 -5.89
CA GLY A 247 -9.56 -7.73 -4.94
C GLY A 247 -8.55 -8.72 -4.34
N LYS A 248 -7.24 -8.55 -4.55
CA LYS A 248 -6.17 -9.41 -4.00
C LYS A 248 -5.51 -8.81 -2.75
N VAL A 249 -5.82 -7.56 -2.42
CA VAL A 249 -5.07 -6.74 -1.47
C VAL A 249 -5.56 -6.92 -0.04
N VAL A 250 -4.62 -7.04 0.89
CA VAL A 250 -4.83 -6.90 2.34
C VAL A 250 -3.77 -5.95 2.91
N VAL A 251 -4.15 -5.09 3.86
CA VAL A 251 -3.28 -4.01 4.35
C VAL A 251 -3.10 -4.07 5.86
N CYS A 252 -1.86 -3.90 6.32
CA CYS A 252 -1.50 -3.60 7.69
C CYS A 252 -0.88 -2.21 7.75
N CYS A 253 -1.58 -1.27 8.37
CA CYS A 253 -1.12 0.10 8.55
C CYS A 253 -1.55 0.60 9.93
N ASP A 254 -0.62 0.65 10.88
CA ASP A 254 -0.87 1.32 12.16
C ASP A 254 -1.04 2.85 11.93
N LYS A 255 -1.82 3.50 12.80
CA LYS A 255 -2.05 4.95 12.77
C LYS A 255 -0.77 5.77 12.89
N LYS A 256 0.30 5.22 13.48
CA LYS A 256 1.62 5.84 13.64
C LYS A 256 2.41 5.99 12.35
N PHE A 257 2.07 5.25 11.29
CA PHE A 257 2.66 5.49 9.98
C PHE A 257 2.33 6.93 9.52
N TRP A 258 3.32 7.67 9.05
CA TRP A 258 3.21 9.12 8.79
C TRP A 258 2.13 9.52 7.76
N LYS A 259 1.71 8.57 6.90
CA LYS A 259 0.62 8.74 5.93
C LYS A 259 -0.55 7.79 6.18
N SER A 260 -0.70 7.28 7.40
CA SER A 260 -1.76 6.33 7.78
C SER A 260 -3.14 6.81 7.35
N GLY A 261 -3.50 8.07 7.60
CA GLY A 261 -4.79 8.63 7.19
C GLY A 261 -5.06 8.53 5.68
N ASN A 262 -4.04 8.66 4.83
CA ASN A 262 -4.21 8.49 3.37
C ASN A 262 -4.46 7.03 3.03
N VAL A 263 -3.69 6.11 3.63
CA VAL A 263 -3.86 4.67 3.45
C VAL A 263 -5.25 4.22 3.89
N HIS A 264 -5.72 4.68 5.06
CA HIS A 264 -7.03 4.32 5.60
C HIS A 264 -8.17 4.83 4.71
N ILE A 265 -8.14 6.09 4.28
CA ILE A 265 -9.17 6.66 3.39
C ILE A 265 -9.22 5.93 2.04
N VAL A 266 -8.05 5.55 1.48
CA VAL A 266 -8.02 4.73 0.26
C VAL A 266 -8.65 3.37 0.50
N CYS A 267 -8.27 2.69 1.59
CA CYS A 267 -8.81 1.35 1.88
C CYS A 267 -10.32 1.39 2.14
N GLU A 268 -10.80 2.37 2.90
CA GLU A 268 -12.22 2.62 3.12
C GLU A 268 -12.96 2.86 1.80
N LYS A 269 -12.46 3.76 0.94
CA LYS A 269 -13.09 4.10 -0.34
C LYS A 269 -13.25 2.92 -1.28
N PHE A 270 -12.28 2.01 -1.29
CA PHE A 270 -12.25 0.87 -2.21
C PHE A 270 -12.64 -0.46 -1.55
N GLY A 271 -13.05 -0.44 -0.28
CA GLY A 271 -13.43 -1.65 0.46
C GLY A 271 -12.28 -2.64 0.66
N VAL A 272 -11.04 -2.14 0.76
CA VAL A 272 -9.86 -2.97 1.00
C VAL A 272 -9.77 -3.32 2.49
N PRO A 273 -9.66 -4.61 2.86
CA PRO A 273 -9.48 -5.00 4.24
C PRO A 273 -8.17 -4.45 4.82
N LEU A 274 -8.27 -3.73 5.93
CA LEU A 274 -7.15 -3.09 6.63
C LEU A 274 -7.17 -3.43 8.12
N VAL A 275 -5.99 -3.70 8.67
CA VAL A 275 -5.75 -3.91 10.09
C VAL A 275 -4.59 -3.05 10.59
N GLU A 276 -4.53 -2.82 11.90
CA GLU A 276 -3.52 -1.94 12.52
C GLU A 276 -2.40 -2.72 13.23
N SER A 277 -2.37 -4.06 13.15
CA SER A 277 -1.33 -4.87 13.79
C SER A 277 -0.90 -6.07 12.95
N PHE A 278 0.36 -6.46 13.10
CA PHE A 278 0.96 -7.55 12.32
C PHE A 278 0.31 -8.91 12.57
N ASP A 279 -0.04 -9.25 13.82
CA ASP A 279 -0.73 -10.52 14.11
C ASP A 279 -2.06 -10.62 13.35
N LYS A 280 -2.78 -9.51 13.24
CA LYS A 280 -4.00 -9.43 12.43
C LYS A 280 -3.73 -9.47 10.93
N LEU A 281 -2.56 -9.03 10.46
CA LEU A 281 -2.17 -9.21 9.06
C LEU A 281 -2.05 -10.68 8.70
N VAL A 282 -1.50 -11.51 9.60
CA VAL A 282 -1.37 -12.96 9.38
C VAL A 282 -2.75 -13.59 9.26
N GLU A 283 -3.66 -13.29 10.19
CA GLU A 283 -5.07 -13.72 10.13
C GLU A 283 -5.72 -13.28 8.81
N LEU A 284 -5.60 -12.01 8.46
CA LEU A 284 -6.20 -11.43 7.26
C LEU A 284 -5.67 -12.05 5.97
N THR A 285 -4.37 -12.37 5.93
CA THR A 285 -3.72 -13.03 4.79
C THR A 285 -4.27 -14.43 4.58
N THR A 286 -4.37 -15.23 5.65
CA THR A 286 -4.92 -16.60 5.55
C THR A 286 -6.41 -16.61 5.23
N ALA A 287 -7.19 -15.66 5.75
CA ALA A 287 -8.59 -15.48 5.37
C ALA A 287 -8.73 -15.11 3.89
N MET A 288 -7.88 -14.22 3.36
CA MET A 288 -7.89 -13.86 1.94
C MET A 288 -7.48 -15.05 1.05
N LEU A 289 -6.50 -15.87 1.46
CA LEU A 289 -6.16 -17.11 0.73
C LEU A 289 -7.37 -18.06 0.65
N ARG A 290 -8.09 -18.24 1.76
CA ARG A 290 -9.33 -19.03 1.81
C ARG A 290 -10.41 -18.45 0.90
N GLU A 291 -10.59 -17.13 0.90
CA GLU A 291 -11.51 -16.42 0.01
C GLU A 291 -11.15 -16.62 -1.47
N LYS A 292 -9.86 -16.71 -1.79
CA LYS A 292 -9.36 -17.05 -3.13
C LYS A 292 -9.49 -18.52 -3.50
N GLY A 293 -10.14 -19.32 -2.65
CA GLY A 293 -10.44 -20.72 -2.91
C GLY A 293 -9.44 -21.71 -2.32
N MET A 294 -8.37 -21.25 -1.64
CA MET A 294 -7.40 -22.16 -1.04
C MET A 294 -8.07 -23.02 0.01
N ARG A 295 -7.81 -24.33 -0.03
CA ARG A 295 -8.26 -25.32 0.96
C ARG A 295 -7.09 -26.25 1.24
N VAL A 296 -6.80 -26.48 2.51
CA VAL A 296 -5.64 -27.27 2.95
C VAL A 296 -6.13 -28.49 3.72
N GLY A 297 -5.74 -29.68 3.30
CA GLY A 297 -6.07 -30.94 3.97
C GLY A 297 -5.22 -31.18 5.21
N GLU A 298 -5.61 -32.13 6.07
CA GLU A 298 -4.86 -32.52 7.27
C GLU A 298 -3.41 -32.98 6.98
N ASP A 299 -3.14 -33.45 5.77
CA ASP A 299 -1.80 -33.83 5.29
C ASP A 299 -0.93 -32.63 4.89
N GLY A 300 -1.46 -31.41 4.96
CA GLY A 300 -0.82 -30.18 4.50
C GLY A 300 -0.89 -29.97 2.98
N GLY A 301 -1.57 -30.84 2.23
CA GLY A 301 -1.76 -30.72 0.79
C GLY A 301 -2.89 -29.75 0.42
N LEU A 302 -2.95 -29.33 -0.84
CA LEU A 302 -4.10 -28.61 -1.38
C LEU A 302 -5.26 -29.60 -1.64
N LEU A 303 -6.45 -29.27 -1.15
CA LEU A 303 -7.66 -29.98 -1.53
C LEU A 303 -8.12 -29.49 -2.92
N GLY A 304 -8.44 -30.43 -3.81
CA GLY A 304 -8.94 -30.10 -5.14
C GLY A 304 -10.38 -29.58 -5.12
N ASP A 305 -10.77 -28.87 -6.18
CA ASP A 305 -12.14 -28.39 -6.34
C ASP A 305 -13.15 -29.56 -6.28
N GLY A 306 -14.09 -29.49 -5.34
CA GLY A 306 -15.13 -30.51 -5.16
C GLY A 306 -14.67 -31.80 -4.49
N VAL A 307 -13.46 -31.85 -3.92
CA VAL A 307 -12.97 -33.01 -3.15
C VAL A 307 -13.52 -32.92 -1.72
N GLU A 308 -14.24 -33.95 -1.29
CA GLU A 308 -14.59 -34.15 0.12
C GLU A 308 -13.32 -34.52 0.90
N GLY A 309 -12.69 -33.52 1.53
CA GLY A 309 -11.54 -33.70 2.40
C GLY A 309 -11.74 -32.94 3.71
N VAL A 310 -11.23 -33.49 4.81
CA VAL A 310 -11.19 -32.77 6.09
C VAL A 310 -10.11 -31.71 6.00
N GLU A 311 -10.48 -30.45 6.22
CA GLU A 311 -9.52 -29.34 6.25
C GLU A 311 -8.66 -29.41 7.51
N MET A 312 -7.37 -29.05 7.39
CA MET A 312 -6.47 -28.87 8.52
C MET A 312 -7.08 -27.89 9.53
N GLU A 313 -7.22 -28.29 10.79
CA GLU A 313 -7.81 -27.41 11.79
C GLU A 313 -6.98 -26.12 11.96
N GLY A 314 -7.65 -24.96 11.95
CA GLY A 314 -7.02 -23.67 12.24
C GLY A 314 -6.03 -23.14 11.20
N TRP A 315 -5.94 -23.74 10.00
CA TRP A 315 -4.99 -23.28 8.96
C TRP A 315 -5.25 -21.86 8.45
N ALA A 316 -6.52 -21.43 8.48
CA ALA A 316 -6.93 -20.09 8.09
C ALA A 316 -7.86 -19.48 9.13
N ALA A 317 -7.77 -18.17 9.26
CA ALA A 317 -8.70 -17.40 10.07
C ALA A 317 -10.13 -17.47 9.54
N ASP A 318 -11.08 -17.11 10.41
CA ASP A 318 -12.49 -17.02 10.10
C ASP A 318 -12.72 -16.07 8.89
N PRO A 319 -13.51 -16.47 7.87
CA PRO A 319 -13.84 -15.61 6.74
C PRO A 319 -14.41 -14.24 7.12
N ASP A 320 -15.11 -14.13 8.25
CA ASP A 320 -15.65 -12.86 8.74
C ASP A 320 -14.57 -11.85 9.16
N VAL A 321 -13.31 -12.27 9.33
CA VAL A 321 -12.18 -11.37 9.55
C VAL A 321 -12.04 -10.37 8.40
N LEU A 322 -12.27 -10.79 7.15
CA LEU A 322 -12.21 -9.89 5.99
C LEU A 322 -13.27 -8.80 6.08
N LYS A 323 -14.52 -9.18 6.39
CA LYS A 323 -15.64 -8.21 6.48
C LYS A 323 -15.43 -7.21 7.62
N LYS A 324 -14.93 -7.69 8.77
CA LYS A 324 -14.65 -6.84 9.95
C LYS A 324 -13.48 -5.89 9.73
N ALA A 325 -12.54 -6.24 8.84
CA ALA A 325 -11.40 -5.41 8.48
C ALA A 325 -11.73 -4.37 7.39
N ILE A 326 -12.91 -4.42 6.78
CA ILE A 326 -13.35 -3.36 5.86
C ILE A 326 -13.88 -2.18 6.69
N LEU A 327 -13.24 -1.01 6.51
CA LEU A 327 -13.66 0.21 7.19
C LEU A 327 -15.03 0.67 6.65
N PRO A 328 -15.97 1.07 7.53
CA PRO A 328 -17.25 1.61 7.09
C PRO A 328 -17.05 2.96 6.41
N ILE A 329 -17.83 3.24 5.35
CA ILE A 329 -17.80 4.55 4.68
C ILE A 329 -18.25 5.62 5.67
N GLY A 330 -17.33 6.52 6.04
CA GLY A 330 -17.56 7.65 6.92
C GLY A 330 -18.47 8.67 6.25
N GLY A 331 -19.74 8.71 6.66
CA GLY A 331 -20.64 9.81 6.32
C GLY A 331 -20.24 11.06 7.11
N VAL A 332 -19.70 12.08 6.43
CA VAL A 332 -19.62 13.42 7.01
C VAL A 332 -21.06 13.93 7.14
N LYS A 333 -21.61 13.93 8.35
CA LYS A 333 -22.84 14.67 8.63
C LYS A 333 -22.50 16.15 8.51
N HIS A 334 -22.86 16.76 7.40
CA HIS A 334 -22.95 18.21 7.34
C HIS A 334 -24.09 18.63 8.26
N GLU A 335 -23.76 19.10 9.46
CA GLU A 335 -24.70 19.91 10.23
C GLU A 335 -24.89 21.21 9.45
N GLU A 336 -26.08 21.39 8.88
CA GLU A 336 -26.51 22.67 8.34
C GLU A 336 -26.46 23.69 9.49
N VAL A 337 -25.48 24.59 9.44
CA VAL A 337 -25.49 25.79 10.26
C VAL A 337 -26.63 26.65 9.72
N GLU A 338 -27.78 26.62 10.40
CA GLU A 338 -28.85 27.57 10.19
C GLU A 338 -28.28 28.98 10.39
N THR A 339 -28.01 29.68 9.28
CA THR A 339 -27.76 31.11 9.30
C THR A 339 -29.08 31.80 9.56
N GLY A 340 -29.37 32.06 10.84
CA GLY A 340 -30.42 32.97 11.25
C GLY A 340 -30.11 34.38 10.75
N VAL A 341 -30.93 34.87 9.82
CA VAL A 341 -31.04 36.29 9.44
C VAL A 341 -32.35 36.82 10.01
#